data_AF-A0A2V6S112-F1
#
_entry.id   AF-A0A2V6S112-F1
#
_cell.length_a   1.000
_cell.length_b   1.000
_cell.length_c   1.000
_cell.angle_alpha   90.00
_cell.angle_beta   90.00
_cell.angle_gamma   90.00
#
_symmetry.space_group_name_H-M   'P 1'
#
loop_
_entity.id
_entity.type
_entity.pdbx_description
1 polymer ?
#
loop_
_entity_poly.entity_id
_entity_poly.type
_entity_poly.pdbx_seq_one_letter_code
_entity_poly.pdbx_strand_id
1 'polypeptide(L)'
;MWIRLIREDDCRATPIGAALSLPRWLKKAPRVDFVEVSGGDPAISDSCEPLAAHGFLGRERQVIQVIADWIAGRPVPKLVR
;
A
#
# COMPACT_ATOMS: atom_id res chain seq x y z
N MET A 1 12.08 1.83 -1.19
CA MET A 1 11.31 1.15 -0.14
C MET A 1 9.84 1.41 -0.44
N TRP A 2 9.07 0.34 -0.64
CA TRP A 2 7.64 0.42 -0.92
C TRP A 2 6.91 0.76 0.38
N ILE A 3 6.16 1.85 0.38
CA ILE A 3 5.38 2.24 1.55
C ILE A 3 3.92 1.98 1.22
N ARG A 4 3.43 0.92 1.89
CA ARG A 4 2.05 0.48 2.09
C ARG A 4 1.11 1.66 2.25
N LEU A 5 -0.09 1.58 1.65
CA LEU A 5 -1.36 2.02 2.26
C LEU A 5 -2.57 1.72 1.37
N ILE A 6 -3.57 1.04 1.93
CA ILE A 6 -4.95 1.18 1.48
C ILE A 6 -5.59 2.35 2.22
N ARG A 7 -6.23 3.28 1.50
CA ARG A 7 -6.90 4.45 2.08
C ARG A 7 -8.00 4.06 3.07
N GLU A 8 -8.66 2.95 2.80
CA GLU A 8 -9.72 2.35 3.61
C GLU A 8 -9.19 1.40 4.70
N ASP A 9 -7.87 1.30 4.91
CA ASP A 9 -7.26 0.47 5.95
C ASP A 9 -7.48 1.14 7.31
N ASP A 10 -8.42 0.60 8.07
CA ASP A 10 -8.80 1.04 9.41
C ASP A 10 -8.02 0.30 10.52
N CYS A 11 -6.97 -0.45 10.16
CA CYS A 11 -6.14 -1.12 11.15
C CYS A 11 -5.40 -0.13 12.06
N ARG A 12 -5.75 -0.17 13.35
CA ARG A 12 -5.17 0.70 14.41
C ARG A 12 -3.64 0.61 14.56
N ALA A 13 -3.04 -0.51 14.14
CA ALA A 13 -1.61 -0.74 14.26
C ALA A 13 -0.78 0.01 13.19
N THR A 14 -1.38 0.27 12.02
CA THR A 14 -0.69 0.87 10.87
C THR A 14 -1.51 1.97 10.23
N PRO A 15 -1.79 3.08 10.96
CA PRO A 15 -2.65 4.15 10.46
C PRO A 15 -2.04 4.85 9.23
N ILE A 16 -2.91 5.29 8.32
CA ILE A 16 -2.54 6.01 7.09
C ILE A 16 -1.65 7.24 7.32
N GLY A 17 -1.91 8.01 8.38
CA GLY A 17 -1.09 9.16 8.72
C GLY A 17 0.38 8.82 8.94
N ALA A 18 0.67 7.67 9.55
CA ALA A 18 2.04 7.24 9.82
C ALA A 18 2.79 6.95 8.51
N ALA A 19 2.17 6.22 7.59
CA ALA A 19 2.82 5.85 6.34
C ALA A 19 2.96 7.02 5.35
N LEU A 20 2.04 7.99 5.32
CA LEU A 20 2.22 9.24 4.56
C LEU A 20 3.45 10.04 4.97
N SER A 21 3.90 9.90 6.23
CA SER A 21 5.08 10.60 6.73
C SER A 21 6.41 9.90 6.38
N LEU A 22 6.37 8.58 6.12
CA LEU A 22 7.57 7.74 5.94
C LEU A 22 8.54 8.23 4.86
N PRO A 23 8.11 8.71 3.68
CA PRO A 23 9.04 9.16 2.65
C PRO A 23 9.99 10.27 3.13
N ARG A 24 9.55 11.12 4.07
CA ARG A 24 10.35 12.23 4.62
C ARG A 24 11.52 11.73 5.49
N TRP A 25 11.42 10.53 6.03
CA TRP A 25 12.43 9.94 6.92
C TRP A 25 13.50 9.16 6.15
N LEU A 26 13.21 8.72 4.92
CA LEU A 26 14.10 7.87 4.11
C LEU A 26 15.15 8.66 3.30
N LYS A 27 15.83 9.60 3.95
CA LYS A 27 16.76 10.55 3.29
C LYS A 27 17.98 9.90 2.63
N LYS A 28 18.36 8.69 3.06
CA LYS A 28 19.52 7.94 2.53
C LYS A 28 19.13 6.86 1.52
N ALA A 29 17.84 6.66 1.27
CA ALA A 29 17.39 5.65 0.33
C ALA A 29 17.60 6.14 -1.11
N PRO A 30 18.21 5.34 -2.00
CA PRO A 30 18.43 5.74 -3.40
C PRO A 30 17.13 5.85 -4.20
N ARG A 31 16.06 5.17 -3.74
CA ARG A 31 14.73 5.21 -4.36
C ARG A 31 13.63 5.04 -3.31
N VAL A 32 12.69 5.99 -3.32
CA VAL A 32 11.52 6.00 -2.45
C VAL A 32 10.30 6.29 -3.32
N ASP A 33 9.41 5.32 -3.44
CA ASP A 33 8.12 5.46 -4.11
C ASP A 33 7.03 5.15 -3.10
N PHE A 34 6.03 6.03 -3.06
CA PHE A 34 4.84 5.87 -2.24
C PHE A 34 3.66 5.61 -3.17
N VAL A 35 2.98 4.48 -2.96
CA VAL A 35 1.83 4.08 -3.77
C VAL A 35 0.63 3.97 -2.84
N GLU A 36 -0.36 4.82 -3.05
CA GLU A 36 -1.66 4.69 -2.40
C GLU A 36 -2.48 3.63 -3.16
N VAL A 37 -3.22 2.82 -2.43
CA VAL A 37 -4.21 1.88 -2.97
C VAL A 37 -5.56 2.28 -2.41
N SER A 38 -6.63 2.21 -3.21
CA SER A 38 -7.96 2.57 -2.75
C SER A 38 -9.03 1.68 -3.40
N GLY A 39 -10.12 1.50 -2.68
CA GLY A 39 -11.20 0.58 -3.03
C GLY A 39 -10.78 -0.87 -2.85
N GLY A 40 -11.47 -1.77 -3.55
CA GLY A 40 -11.36 -3.21 -3.34
C GLY A 40 -12.73 -3.78 -3.00
N ASP A 41 -12.75 -5.02 -2.53
CA ASP A 41 -13.99 -5.68 -2.16
C ASP A 41 -14.37 -5.38 -0.70
N PRO A 42 -15.66 -5.49 -0.33
CA PRO A 42 -16.08 -5.39 1.07
C PRO A 42 -15.36 -6.42 1.95
N ALA A 43 -14.94 -5.99 3.14
CA ALA A 43 -14.27 -6.85 4.09
C ALA A 43 -15.15 -8.04 4.50
N ILE A 44 -14.54 -9.22 4.61
CA ILE A 44 -15.17 -10.45 5.11
C ILE A 44 -14.45 -10.99 6.35
N SER A 45 -13.44 -10.28 6.84
CA SER A 45 -12.68 -10.55 8.07
C SER A 45 -12.47 -9.27 8.87
N ASP A 46 -11.80 -9.36 10.02
CA ASP A 46 -11.47 -8.18 10.83
C ASP A 46 -10.55 -7.21 10.07
N SER A 47 -10.54 -5.95 10.49
CA SER A 47 -9.83 -4.87 9.78
C SER A 47 -8.35 -5.12 9.56
N CYS A 48 -7.65 -5.71 10.53
CA CYS A 48 -6.22 -6.03 10.43
C CYS A 48 -5.94 -7.41 9.79
N GLU A 49 -6.98 -8.16 9.39
CA GLU A 49 -6.85 -9.49 8.79
C GLU A 49 -6.72 -9.41 7.26
N PRO A 50 -6.26 -10.50 6.58
CA PRO A 50 -5.96 -10.45 5.15
C PRO A 50 -7.20 -10.34 4.24
N LEU A 51 -8.40 -10.68 4.71
CA LEU A 51 -9.63 -10.60 3.89
C LEU A 51 -10.40 -9.29 4.18
N ALA A 52 -9.64 -8.21 4.27
CA ALA A 52 -10.08 -6.84 4.45
C ALA A 52 -9.16 -5.90 3.66
N ALA A 53 -9.43 -4.59 3.76
CA ALA A 53 -8.59 -3.53 3.22
C ALA A 53 -7.10 -3.71 3.58
N HIS A 54 -6.78 -4.16 4.79
CA HIS A 54 -5.40 -4.37 5.24
C HIS A 54 -4.61 -5.39 4.40
N GLY A 55 -5.32 -6.38 3.83
CA GLY A 55 -4.76 -7.42 2.96
C GLY A 55 -4.95 -7.18 1.46
N PHE A 56 -5.43 -6.01 1.05
CA PHE A 56 -5.69 -5.68 -0.36
C PHE A 56 -6.80 -6.50 -1.03
N LEU A 57 -7.83 -6.91 -0.27
CA LEU A 57 -8.93 -7.68 -0.81
C LEU A 57 -9.56 -7.00 -2.05
N GLY A 58 -9.61 -7.71 -3.18
CA GLY A 58 -10.09 -7.20 -4.47
C GLY A 58 -9.09 -6.35 -5.26
N ARG A 59 -7.86 -6.17 -4.74
CA ARG A 59 -6.76 -5.37 -5.31
C ARG A 59 -5.43 -6.12 -5.38
N GLU A 60 -5.39 -7.36 -4.97
CA GLU A 60 -4.19 -8.17 -4.79
C GLU A 60 -3.39 -8.22 -6.08
N ARG A 61 -4.04 -8.48 -7.22
CA ARG A 61 -3.36 -8.60 -8.51
C ARG A 61 -2.67 -7.29 -8.91
N GLN A 62 -3.36 -6.16 -8.76
CA GLN A 62 -2.81 -4.84 -9.10
C GLN A 62 -1.64 -4.50 -8.18
N VAL A 63 -1.78 -4.79 -6.88
CA VAL A 63 -0.74 -4.55 -5.88
C VAL A 63 0.50 -5.40 -6.13
N ILE A 64 0.31 -6.70 -6.41
CA ILE A 64 1.40 -7.63 -6.77
C ILE A 64 2.14 -7.10 -8.00
N GLN A 65 1.43 -6.66 -9.04
CA GLN A 65 2.05 -6.12 -10.24
C GLN A 65 2.88 -4.87 -9.94
N VAL A 66 2.35 -3.93 -9.14
CA VAL A 66 3.09 -2.72 -8.74
C VAL A 66 4.36 -3.07 -7.96
N ILE A 67 4.29 -4.03 -7.04
CA ILE A 67 5.46 -4.49 -6.29
C ILE A 67 6.50 -5.10 -7.24
N ALA A 68 6.07 -5.95 -8.17
CA ALA A 68 6.95 -6.57 -9.16
C ALA A 68 7.61 -5.53 -10.07
N ASP A 69 6.86 -4.53 -10.53
CA ASP A 69 7.35 -3.42 -11.33
C ASP A 69 8.37 -2.58 -10.55
N TRP A 70 8.09 -2.30 -9.28
CA TRP A 70 9.00 -1.55 -8.42
C TRP A 70 10.34 -2.26 -8.24
N ILE A 71 10.30 -3.56 -7.90
CA ILE A 71 11.49 -4.41 -7.74
C ILE A 71 12.30 -4.46 -9.04
N ALA A 72 11.63 -4.56 -10.18
CA ALA A 72 12.28 -4.60 -11.49
C ALA A 72 12.82 -3.24 -11.98
N GLY A 73 12.76 -2.18 -11.17
CA GLY A 73 13.24 -0.86 -11.57
C GLY A 73 12.28 -0.09 -12.49
N ARG A 74 11.08 -0.61 -12.73
CA ARG A 74 10.08 0.03 -13.61
C ARG A 74 9.37 1.18 -12.88
N PRO A 75 8.83 2.17 -13.61
CA PRO A 75 7.94 3.18 -13.05
C PRO A 75 6.72 2.55 -12.37
N VAL A 76 6.26 3.15 -11.29
CA VAL A 76 5.05 2.72 -10.56
C VAL A 76 4.05 3.87 -10.46
N PRO A 77 2.74 3.60 -10.41
CA PRO A 77 1.72 4.63 -10.25
C PRO A 77 1.78 5.23 -8.85
N LYS A 78 1.25 6.45 -8.68
CA LYS A 78 1.05 7.05 -7.35
C LYS A 78 -0.20 6.52 -6.65
N LEU A 79 -1.18 6.04 -7.42
CA LEU A 79 -2.48 5.57 -6.93
C LEU A 79 -2.93 4.34 -7.72
N VAL A 80 -3.36 3.31 -7.02
CA VAL A 80 -4.08 2.14 -7.55
C VAL A 80 -5.55 2.28 -7.15
N ARG A 81 -6.45 2.16 -8.14
CA ARG A 81 -7.91 2.20 -7.97
C ARG A 81 -8.54 1.01 -8.66
#